data_AF-A0A4V1PPF1-F1
#
_entry.id   AF-A0A4V1PPF1-F1
#
_cell.length_a   1.000
_cell.length_b   1.000
_cell.length_c   1.000
_cell.angle_alpha   90.00
_cell.angle_beta   90.00
_cell.angle_gamma   90.00
#
_symmetry.space_group_name_H-M   'P 1'
#
loop_
_entity.id
_entity.type
_entity.pdbx_description
1 polymer ?
#
loop_
_entity_poly.entity_id
_entity_poly.type
_entity_poly.pdbx_seq_one_letter_code
_entity_poly.pdbx_strand_id
1 'polypeptide(L)'
;MPFTHIPYVSVTHYSTAPLYSYSVSGTIIHRGIDKDIVYDFINKEKLFENKQKSCVFVGYDDNQEPKYASVRSTNTTGKTYRGDVKNSDKTFPFSYEGKTNTLCVFEAPIDLMSYLTLLKYHKVNNFSHHMISLGGVADKALDYYLKQHTEIKSIMLCLDNDEAGHFSCQQINEKYHESYHMQRHCPIGKDFNEDLLSIRNNHQVSQAREPMDAYGVEQDVEEETEL
;
A
#
# COMPACT_ATOMS: atom_id res chain seq x y z
N MET A 1 4.13 10.26 -34.34
CA MET A 1 5.12 9.17 -34.18
C MET A 1 4.70 8.29 -33.02
N PRO A 2 4.48 6.97 -33.21
CA PRO A 2 3.92 6.08 -32.18
C PRO A 2 5.00 5.41 -31.30
N PHE A 3 4.61 5.17 -30.04
CA PHE A 3 5.00 4.13 -29.06
C PHE A 3 6.42 3.52 -28.95
N THR A 4 6.68 3.08 -27.71
CA THR A 4 7.70 2.12 -27.22
C THR A 4 9.15 2.60 -27.08
N HIS A 5 9.59 2.78 -25.83
CA HIS A 5 10.61 1.92 -25.19
C HIS A 5 10.69 2.25 -23.69
N ILE A 6 9.75 1.71 -22.90
CA ILE A 6 10.13 1.24 -21.56
C ILE A 6 11.07 0.05 -21.85
N PRO A 7 12.29 -0.03 -21.25
CA PRO A 7 13.17 -1.16 -21.50
C PRO A 7 12.43 -2.46 -21.21
N TYR A 8 12.72 -3.49 -22.01
CA TYR A 8 11.92 -4.72 -22.08
C TYR A 8 12.26 -5.66 -20.92
N VAL A 9 12.05 -5.19 -19.69
CA VAL A 9 12.34 -5.93 -18.45
C VAL A 9 11.30 -7.04 -18.29
N SER A 10 11.73 -8.30 -18.32
CA SER A 10 10.92 -9.43 -17.86
C SER A 10 11.01 -9.55 -16.34
N VAL A 11 10.08 -10.24 -15.69
CA VAL A 11 10.14 -10.47 -14.24
C VAL A 11 11.49 -11.07 -13.80
N THR A 12 12.06 -11.98 -14.59
CA THR A 12 13.40 -12.56 -14.37
C THR A 12 14.56 -11.55 -14.35
N HIS A 13 14.44 -10.38 -14.99
CA HIS A 13 15.47 -9.33 -14.93
C HIS A 13 15.41 -8.49 -13.65
N TYR A 14 14.33 -8.55 -12.87
CA TYR A 14 14.27 -7.93 -11.53
C TYR A 14 15.09 -8.71 -10.50
N SER A 15 15.43 -9.98 -10.78
CA SER A 15 16.23 -10.84 -9.90
C SER A 15 17.74 -10.57 -9.93
N THR A 16 18.27 -9.80 -10.90
CA THR A 16 19.73 -9.83 -11.21
C THR A 16 20.39 -8.50 -11.60
N ALA A 17 19.71 -7.35 -11.52
CA ALA A 17 20.21 -6.09 -12.09
C ALA A 17 20.48 -4.98 -11.05
N PRO A 18 21.69 -4.37 -11.00
CA PRO A 18 22.02 -3.23 -10.12
C PRO A 18 21.48 -1.88 -10.66
N LEU A 19 20.25 -1.90 -11.21
CA LEU A 19 19.66 -0.78 -11.97
C LEU A 19 18.55 -0.02 -11.23
N TYR A 20 18.34 -0.34 -9.95
CA TYR A 20 17.28 0.20 -9.10
C TYR A 20 17.90 0.73 -7.80
N SER A 21 17.51 1.94 -7.40
CA SER A 21 17.99 2.53 -6.15
C SER A 21 17.05 2.19 -4.99
N TYR A 22 17.60 1.76 -3.85
CA TYR A 22 16.91 1.66 -2.56
C TYR A 22 16.46 3.02 -1.97
N SER A 23 16.45 4.08 -2.78
CA SER A 23 15.97 5.41 -2.42
C SER A 23 14.46 5.37 -2.24
N VAL A 24 13.95 5.98 -1.17
CA VAL A 24 12.51 6.14 -0.94
C VAL A 24 11.90 6.85 -2.14
N SER A 25 10.97 6.20 -2.82
CA SER A 25 10.32 6.82 -3.98
C SER A 25 9.46 7.98 -3.50
N GLY A 26 9.70 9.17 -4.05
CA GLY A 26 8.96 10.38 -3.67
C GLY A 26 7.44 10.23 -3.84
N THR A 27 7.03 9.28 -4.69
CA THR A 27 5.63 8.94 -4.96
C THR A 27 4.90 8.24 -3.82
N ILE A 28 5.56 7.32 -3.10
CA ILE A 28 4.89 6.67 -1.96
C ILE A 28 4.79 7.66 -0.78
N ILE A 29 5.76 8.57 -0.67
CA ILE A 29 5.67 9.75 0.21
C ILE A 29 4.49 10.66 -0.18
N HIS A 30 4.32 10.98 -1.47
CA HIS A 30 3.18 11.78 -1.95
C HIS A 30 1.82 11.09 -1.75
N ARG A 31 1.79 9.75 -1.74
CA ARG A 31 0.59 8.96 -1.37
C ARG A 31 0.35 8.85 0.13
N GLY A 32 1.13 9.55 0.96
CA GLY A 32 0.90 9.62 2.40
C GLY A 32 1.21 8.33 3.17
N ILE A 33 1.78 7.32 2.53
CA ILE A 33 2.17 6.05 3.15
C ILE A 33 3.36 6.29 4.08
N ASP A 34 3.36 5.64 5.25
CA ASP A 34 4.40 5.81 6.25
C ASP A 34 5.75 5.22 5.81
N LYS A 35 6.83 5.95 6.07
CA LYS A 35 8.18 5.63 5.60
C LYS A 35 8.68 4.26 6.04
N ASP A 36 8.36 3.84 7.26
CA ASP A 36 8.85 2.56 7.80
C ASP A 36 8.19 1.39 7.06
N ILE A 37 6.92 1.55 6.65
CA ILE A 37 6.21 0.60 5.79
C ILE A 37 6.85 0.57 4.41
N VAL A 38 7.20 1.72 3.82
CA VAL A 38 7.92 1.76 2.53
C VAL A 38 9.24 0.99 2.62
N TYR A 39 10.03 1.25 3.65
CA TYR A 39 11.31 0.59 3.87
C TYR A 39 11.17 -0.90 4.16
N ASP A 40 10.14 -1.35 4.88
CA ASP A 40 9.88 -2.78 5.10
C ASP A 40 9.67 -3.53 3.78
N PHE A 41 8.86 -2.99 2.86
CA PHE A 41 8.68 -3.60 1.54
C PHE A 41 9.90 -3.48 0.61
N ILE A 42 10.71 -2.41 0.72
CA ILE A 42 11.98 -2.27 -0.01
C ILE A 42 13.01 -3.30 0.49
N ASN A 43 13.15 -3.44 1.81
CA ASN A 43 14.10 -4.37 2.44
C ASN A 43 13.73 -5.85 2.20
N LYS A 44 12.44 -6.13 1.98
CA LYS A 44 11.91 -7.44 1.56
C LYS A 44 11.90 -7.64 0.05
N GLU A 45 12.50 -6.72 -0.72
CA GLU A 45 12.55 -6.72 -2.19
C GLU A 45 11.17 -6.74 -2.89
N LYS A 46 10.07 -6.49 -2.17
CA LYS A 46 8.71 -6.46 -2.74
C LYS A 46 8.37 -5.13 -3.42
N LEU A 47 9.20 -4.10 -3.25
CA LEU A 47 8.98 -2.75 -3.78
C LEU A 47 10.27 -2.11 -4.29
N PHE A 48 10.23 -1.59 -5.52
CA PHE A 48 11.35 -0.87 -6.15
C PHE A 48 10.91 0.45 -6.80
N GLU A 49 11.86 1.35 -7.05
CA GLU A 49 11.70 2.51 -7.93
C GLU A 49 12.43 2.28 -9.27
N ASN A 50 11.72 2.34 -10.39
CA ASN A 50 12.33 2.16 -11.72
C ASN A 50 12.97 3.47 -12.27
N LYS A 51 13.69 3.38 -13.40
CA LYS A 51 14.35 4.54 -14.03
C LYS A 51 13.38 5.65 -14.47
N GLN A 52 12.12 5.32 -14.76
CA GLN A 52 11.02 6.26 -15.00
C GLN A 52 10.33 6.70 -13.69
N LYS A 53 11.04 6.59 -12.56
CA LYS A 53 10.61 6.81 -11.18
C LYS A 53 9.43 5.97 -10.68
N SER A 54 8.81 5.17 -11.54
CA SER A 54 7.58 4.44 -11.23
C SER A 54 7.82 3.34 -10.20
N CYS A 55 6.87 3.19 -9.27
CA CYS A 55 6.91 2.13 -8.27
C CYS A 55 6.66 0.79 -8.96
N VAL A 56 7.46 -0.22 -8.62
CA VAL A 56 7.30 -1.61 -9.07
C VAL A 56 7.03 -2.46 -7.85
N PHE A 57 5.84 -3.07 -7.81
CA PHE A 57 5.40 -3.98 -6.76
C PHE A 57 5.56 -5.41 -7.23
N VAL A 58 6.25 -6.24 -6.44
CA VAL A 58 6.68 -7.59 -6.85
C VAL A 58 6.00 -8.66 -5.99
N GLY A 59 5.50 -9.70 -6.65
CA GLY A 59 4.99 -10.92 -6.03
C GLY A 59 5.92 -12.09 -6.32
N TYR A 60 6.10 -12.94 -5.31
CA TYR A 60 7.11 -14.00 -5.26
C TYR A 60 6.45 -15.37 -5.09
N ASP A 61 7.14 -16.43 -5.53
CA ASP A 61 6.79 -17.81 -5.19
C ASP A 61 7.41 -18.26 -3.85
N ASP A 62 7.09 -19.49 -3.47
CA ASP A 62 7.56 -20.15 -2.25
C ASP A 62 9.10 -20.34 -2.21
N ASN A 63 9.80 -20.17 -3.33
CA ASN A 63 11.27 -20.22 -3.43
C ASN A 63 11.91 -18.82 -3.40
N GLN A 64 11.13 -17.75 -3.13
CA GLN A 64 11.56 -16.36 -3.20
C GLN A 64 12.01 -15.94 -4.63
N GLU A 65 11.54 -16.62 -5.69
CA GLU A 65 11.72 -16.15 -7.06
C GLU A 65 10.61 -15.16 -7.46
N PRO A 66 10.93 -14.01 -8.09
CA PRO A 66 9.91 -13.06 -8.51
C PRO A 66 9.12 -13.63 -9.70
N LYS A 67 7.79 -13.68 -9.59
CA LYS A 67 6.87 -14.18 -10.64
C LYS A 67 5.88 -13.12 -11.12
N TYR A 68 5.52 -12.17 -10.26
CA TYR A 68 4.64 -11.06 -10.59
C TYR A 68 5.40 -9.74 -10.44
N ALA A 69 5.22 -8.80 -11.36
CA ALA A 69 5.62 -7.41 -11.12
C ALA A 69 4.60 -6.44 -11.74
N SER A 70 4.21 -5.42 -11.00
CA SER A 70 3.27 -4.39 -11.49
C SER A 70 3.83 -3.00 -11.29
N VAL A 71 3.69 -2.17 -12.33
CA VAL A 71 4.21 -0.81 -12.37
C VAL A 71 3.08 0.18 -12.10
N ARG A 72 3.33 1.16 -11.24
CA ARG A 72 2.47 2.32 -11.01
C ARG A 72 3.29 3.61 -11.11
N SER A 73 2.86 4.50 -12.00
CA SER A 73 3.53 5.77 -12.22
C SER A 73 3.45 6.72 -11.03
N THR A 74 4.42 7.62 -11.02
CA THR A 74 4.65 8.71 -10.08
C THR A 74 3.93 10.00 -10.45
N ASN A 75 3.57 10.13 -11.72
CA ASN A 75 3.12 11.40 -12.27
C ASN A 75 1.73 11.73 -11.72
N THR A 76 1.66 12.76 -10.88
CA THR A 76 0.41 13.40 -10.43
C THR A 76 -0.19 14.31 -11.51
N THR A 77 0.58 14.65 -12.54
CA THR A 77 0.17 15.47 -13.69
C THR A 77 0.53 14.79 -15.01
N GLY A 78 -0.40 14.77 -15.97
CA GLY A 78 -0.19 14.16 -17.29
C GLY A 78 -0.53 12.66 -17.34
N LYS A 79 0.14 11.91 -18.23
CA LYS A 79 -0.17 10.48 -18.45
C LYS A 79 0.32 9.61 -17.29
N THR A 80 -0.61 9.08 -16.51
CA THR A 80 -0.39 8.01 -15.54
C THR A 80 -0.21 6.67 -16.26
N TYR A 81 0.79 5.88 -15.86
CA TYR A 81 0.97 4.49 -16.31
C TYR A 81 0.61 3.51 -15.18
N ARG A 82 -0.34 2.62 -15.45
CA ARG A 82 -0.71 1.43 -14.65
C ARG A 82 -0.62 0.24 -15.59
N GLY A 83 0.16 -0.77 -15.21
CA GLY A 83 0.31 -1.99 -16.02
C GLY A 83 1.09 -3.07 -15.28
N ASP A 84 0.97 -4.31 -15.77
CA ASP A 84 1.77 -5.44 -15.32
C ASP A 84 3.01 -5.58 -16.23
N VAL A 85 4.12 -6.05 -15.66
CA VAL A 85 5.37 -6.30 -16.38
C VAL A 85 5.21 -7.50 -17.31
N LYS A 86 5.95 -7.54 -18.43
CA LYS A 86 5.89 -8.68 -19.35
C LYS A 86 6.26 -9.99 -18.63
N ASN A 87 5.47 -11.03 -18.88
CA ASN A 87 5.54 -12.35 -18.27
C ASN A 87 5.21 -12.36 -16.75
N SER A 88 4.45 -11.38 -16.24
CA SER A 88 3.93 -11.44 -14.87
C SER A 88 2.85 -12.50 -14.72
N ASP A 89 3.05 -13.42 -13.78
CA ASP A 89 2.04 -14.39 -13.39
C ASP A 89 1.23 -13.86 -12.18
N LYS A 90 -0.05 -13.55 -12.41
CA LYS A 90 -0.97 -13.04 -11.38
C LYS A 90 -1.32 -14.07 -10.29
N THR A 91 -0.87 -15.32 -10.40
CA THR A 91 -1.01 -16.33 -9.36
C THR A 91 -0.25 -15.93 -8.08
N PHE A 92 0.82 -15.14 -8.20
CA PHE A 92 1.70 -14.77 -7.09
C PHE A 92 1.44 -13.30 -6.68
N PRO A 93 0.58 -13.01 -5.69
CA PRO A 93 0.23 -11.65 -5.33
C PRO A 93 1.41 -10.88 -4.72
N PHE A 94 1.37 -9.55 -4.86
CA PHE A 94 2.06 -8.69 -3.89
C PHE A 94 1.39 -8.87 -2.52
N SER A 95 2.19 -9.17 -1.49
CA SER A 95 1.72 -9.71 -0.22
C SER A 95 2.47 -9.15 1.00
N TYR A 96 1.74 -9.01 2.10
CA TYR A 96 2.26 -8.87 3.45
C TYR A 96 1.85 -10.10 4.26
N GLU A 97 2.83 -10.83 4.79
CA GLU A 97 2.57 -12.09 5.47
C GLU A 97 2.25 -11.85 6.95
N GLY A 98 1.17 -12.47 7.42
CA GLY A 98 0.69 -12.36 8.79
C GLY A 98 1.10 -13.55 9.66
N LYS A 99 0.41 -13.68 10.79
CA LYS A 99 0.53 -14.81 11.74
C LYS A 99 -0.82 -15.32 12.25
N THR A 100 -1.92 -14.69 11.81
CA THR A 100 -3.29 -15.03 12.24
C THR A 100 -4.05 -15.74 11.13
N ASN A 101 -5.09 -16.48 11.48
CA ASN A 101 -6.04 -17.13 10.56
C ASN A 101 -6.93 -16.18 9.71
N THR A 102 -6.53 -14.92 9.50
CA THR A 102 -7.29 -13.91 8.75
C THR A 102 -6.46 -13.35 7.60
N LEU A 103 -7.10 -13.26 6.43
CA LEU A 103 -6.55 -12.67 5.21
C LEU A 103 -7.36 -11.43 4.79
N CYS A 104 -6.70 -10.28 4.71
CA CYS A 104 -7.24 -9.06 4.12
C CYS A 104 -6.92 -9.01 2.62
N VAL A 105 -7.92 -8.73 1.78
CA VAL A 105 -7.80 -8.78 0.31
C VAL A 105 -8.09 -7.41 -0.29
N PHE A 106 -7.09 -6.81 -0.93
CA PHE A 106 -7.12 -5.46 -1.49
C PHE A 106 -7.14 -5.45 -3.03
N GLU A 107 -7.60 -4.38 -3.67
CA GLU A 107 -7.52 -4.28 -5.12
C GLU A 107 -6.08 -4.07 -5.60
N ALA A 108 -5.36 -3.07 -5.06
CA ALA A 108 -3.99 -2.76 -5.46
C ALA A 108 -2.98 -2.73 -4.29
N PRO A 109 -1.67 -2.86 -4.59
CA PRO A 109 -0.60 -2.80 -3.59
C PRO A 109 -0.60 -1.51 -2.76
N ILE A 110 -1.04 -0.40 -3.36
CA ILE A 110 -1.08 0.93 -2.73
C ILE A 110 -2.11 0.96 -1.60
N ASP A 111 -3.27 0.31 -1.77
CA ASP A 111 -4.34 0.27 -0.78
C ASP A 111 -3.94 -0.57 0.42
N LEU A 112 -3.28 -1.71 0.16
CA LEU A 112 -2.66 -2.55 1.19
C LEU A 112 -1.65 -1.75 2.05
N MET A 113 -0.73 -1.03 1.41
CA MET A 113 0.24 -0.18 2.12
C MET A 113 -0.40 1.03 2.82
N SER A 114 -1.48 1.57 2.26
CA SER A 114 -2.26 2.65 2.88
C SER A 114 -2.99 2.16 4.11
N TYR A 115 -3.56 0.96 4.06
CA TYR A 115 -4.21 0.30 5.19
C TYR A 115 -3.24 0.02 6.35
N LEU A 116 -2.04 -0.49 6.05
CA LEU A 116 -0.96 -0.61 7.05
C LEU A 116 -0.60 0.76 7.67
N THR A 117 -0.62 1.84 6.87
CA THR A 117 -0.38 3.20 7.38
C THR A 117 -1.51 3.68 8.28
N LEU A 118 -2.76 3.43 7.91
CA LEU A 118 -3.94 3.75 8.72
C LEU A 118 -3.92 3.00 10.06
N LEU A 119 -3.58 1.71 10.06
CA LEU A 119 -3.42 0.92 11.28
C LEU A 119 -2.36 1.52 12.21
N LYS A 120 -1.20 1.94 11.66
CA LYS A 120 -0.13 2.62 12.43
C LYS A 120 -0.62 3.96 12.98
N TYR A 121 -1.31 4.77 12.17
CA TYR A 121 -1.88 6.06 12.57
C TYR A 121 -2.89 5.91 13.72
N HIS A 122 -3.77 4.92 13.65
CA HIS A 122 -4.73 4.58 14.70
C HIS A 122 -4.15 3.75 15.86
N LYS A 123 -2.82 3.56 15.90
CA LYS A 123 -2.07 2.86 16.97
C LYS A 123 -2.54 1.40 17.20
N VAL A 124 -2.93 0.71 16.12
CA VAL A 124 -3.36 -0.70 16.15
C VAL A 124 -2.14 -1.62 16.20
N ASN A 125 -1.52 -1.71 17.38
CA ASN A 125 -0.20 -2.34 17.57
C ASN A 125 -0.19 -3.87 17.42
N ASN A 126 -1.36 -4.52 17.46
CA ASN A 126 -1.48 -6.00 17.45
C ASN A 126 -1.95 -6.56 16.09
N PHE A 127 -1.94 -5.76 15.02
CA PHE A 127 -2.33 -6.24 13.70
C PHE A 127 -1.29 -7.22 13.14
N SER A 128 -1.73 -8.43 12.80
CA SER A 128 -0.87 -9.47 12.20
C SER A 128 -1.65 -10.37 11.24
N HIS A 129 -2.62 -9.78 10.52
CA HIS A 129 -3.34 -10.48 9.44
C HIS A 129 -2.47 -10.58 8.19
N HIS A 130 -2.69 -11.64 7.41
CA HIS A 130 -2.12 -11.73 6.07
C HIS A 130 -2.82 -10.69 5.20
N MET A 131 -2.12 -10.14 4.21
CA MET A 131 -2.69 -9.18 3.27
C MET A 131 -2.18 -9.46 1.87
N ILE A 132 -3.08 -9.46 0.88
CA ILE A 132 -2.71 -9.58 -0.54
C ILE A 132 -3.42 -8.50 -1.36
N SER A 133 -2.83 -8.12 -2.50
CA SER A 133 -3.51 -7.30 -3.52
C SER A 133 -3.75 -8.11 -4.80
N LEU A 134 -4.97 -8.06 -5.34
CA LEU A 134 -5.40 -8.91 -6.47
C LEU A 134 -4.89 -8.46 -7.84
N GLY A 135 -4.51 -7.19 -8.02
CA GLY A 135 -3.96 -6.70 -9.29
C GLY A 135 -4.97 -6.73 -10.45
N GLY A 136 -6.25 -6.60 -10.14
CA GLY A 136 -7.40 -6.75 -11.04
C GLY A 136 -8.29 -7.94 -10.65
N VAL A 137 -9.12 -8.41 -11.58
CA VAL A 137 -9.97 -9.60 -11.38
C VAL A 137 -9.10 -10.87 -11.47
N ALA A 138 -8.55 -11.30 -10.34
CA ALA A 138 -7.72 -12.50 -10.25
C ALA A 138 -8.11 -13.36 -9.02
N ASP A 139 -9.01 -14.31 -9.25
CA ASP A 139 -9.33 -15.36 -8.28
C ASP A 139 -8.11 -16.24 -7.96
N LYS A 140 -7.25 -16.48 -8.96
CA LYS A 140 -6.02 -17.28 -8.87
C LYS A 140 -5.06 -16.84 -7.77
N ALA A 141 -4.91 -15.54 -7.55
CA ALA A 141 -4.03 -14.99 -6.52
C ALA A 141 -4.51 -15.41 -5.12
N LEU A 142 -5.83 -15.32 -4.90
CA LEU A 142 -6.48 -15.71 -3.66
C LEU A 142 -6.51 -17.23 -3.49
N ASP A 143 -6.84 -17.99 -4.54
CA ASP A 143 -6.80 -19.46 -4.53
C ASP A 143 -5.40 -20.01 -4.22
N TYR A 144 -4.34 -19.42 -4.78
CA TYR A 144 -2.97 -19.83 -4.50
C TYR A 144 -2.59 -19.49 -3.06
N TYR A 145 -2.84 -18.26 -2.61
CA TYR A 145 -2.47 -17.84 -1.25
C TYR A 145 -3.18 -18.67 -0.17
N LEU A 146 -4.47 -18.96 -0.34
CA LEU A 146 -5.24 -19.83 0.57
C LEU A 146 -4.75 -21.29 0.58
N LYS A 147 -4.17 -21.79 -0.53
CA LYS A 147 -3.60 -23.15 -0.58
C LYS A 147 -2.27 -23.26 0.17
N GLN A 148 -1.46 -22.21 0.18
CA GLN A 148 -0.22 -22.18 0.98
C GLN A 148 -0.52 -21.93 2.46
N HIS A 149 -1.50 -21.07 2.75
CA HIS A 149 -1.86 -20.66 4.11
C HIS A 149 -3.14 -21.35 4.61
N THR A 150 -3.07 -22.67 4.77
CA THR A 150 -4.20 -23.53 5.21
C THR A 150 -4.74 -23.21 6.62
N GLU A 151 -4.00 -22.42 7.41
CA GLU A 151 -4.41 -21.88 8.69
C GLU A 151 -5.48 -20.78 8.60
N ILE A 152 -5.69 -20.18 7.42
CA ILE A 152 -6.68 -19.11 7.20
C ILE A 152 -8.10 -19.68 7.32
N LYS A 153 -8.94 -18.98 8.08
CA LYS A 153 -10.37 -19.29 8.30
C LYS A 153 -11.29 -18.10 8.04
N SER A 154 -10.74 -16.89 7.98
CA SER A 154 -11.48 -15.64 7.77
C SER A 154 -10.88 -14.85 6.61
N ILE A 155 -11.75 -14.29 5.77
CA ILE A 155 -11.35 -13.43 4.64
C ILE A 155 -12.04 -12.09 4.80
N MET A 156 -11.27 -11.01 4.89
CA MET A 156 -11.75 -9.64 4.97
C MET A 156 -11.52 -8.94 3.62
N LEU A 157 -12.61 -8.63 2.92
CA LEU A 157 -12.58 -7.97 1.62
C LEU A 157 -12.45 -6.45 1.82
N CYS A 158 -11.35 -5.92 1.30
CA CYS A 158 -10.90 -4.54 1.43
C CYS A 158 -10.72 -3.90 0.03
N LEU A 159 -11.69 -4.13 -0.86
CA LEU A 159 -11.70 -3.61 -2.23
C LEU A 159 -12.33 -2.21 -2.29
N ASP A 160 -12.07 -1.51 -3.40
CA ASP A 160 -12.58 -0.17 -3.71
C ASP A 160 -14.10 -0.02 -3.46
N ASN A 161 -14.49 1.20 -3.11
CA ASN A 161 -15.87 1.65 -2.91
C ASN A 161 -16.43 2.21 -4.24
N ASP A 162 -16.35 1.39 -5.30
CA ASP A 162 -16.98 1.64 -6.59
C ASP A 162 -17.72 0.39 -7.10
N GLU A 163 -18.47 0.52 -8.18
CA GLU A 163 -19.31 -0.56 -8.74
C GLU A 163 -18.50 -1.85 -9.02
N ALA A 164 -17.26 -1.72 -9.50
CA ALA A 164 -16.39 -2.85 -9.79
C ALA A 164 -15.86 -3.52 -8.51
N GLY A 165 -15.49 -2.71 -7.51
CA GLY A 165 -15.09 -3.20 -6.18
C GLY A 165 -16.24 -3.89 -5.43
N HIS A 166 -17.47 -3.35 -5.50
CA HIS A 166 -18.67 -3.98 -4.95
C HIS A 166 -18.99 -5.31 -5.65
N PHE A 167 -19.02 -5.34 -6.98
CA PHE A 167 -19.27 -6.56 -7.76
C PHE A 167 -18.22 -7.64 -7.47
N SER A 168 -16.95 -7.24 -7.40
CA SER A 168 -15.85 -8.15 -7.04
C SER A 168 -15.99 -8.70 -5.61
N CYS A 169 -16.44 -7.87 -4.65
CA CYS A 169 -16.75 -8.35 -3.29
C CYS A 169 -17.86 -9.41 -3.29
N GLN A 170 -18.93 -9.20 -4.08
CA GLN A 170 -20.03 -10.16 -4.20
C GLN A 170 -19.54 -11.49 -4.79
N GLN A 171 -18.83 -11.46 -5.91
CA GLN A 171 -18.33 -12.67 -6.58
C GLN A 171 -17.36 -13.47 -5.71
N ILE A 172 -16.48 -12.80 -4.96
CA ILE A 172 -15.57 -13.46 -4.00
C ILE A 172 -16.39 -14.04 -2.83
N ASN A 173 -17.36 -13.30 -2.28
CA ASN A 173 -18.22 -13.83 -1.22
C ASN A 173 -18.98 -15.09 -1.68
N GLU A 174 -19.64 -15.04 -2.84
CA GLU A 174 -20.33 -16.17 -3.45
C GLU A 174 -19.41 -17.41 -3.58
N LYS A 175 -18.17 -17.24 -4.02
CA LYS A 175 -17.21 -18.35 -4.17
C LYS A 175 -16.70 -18.95 -2.85
N TYR A 176 -16.50 -18.15 -1.79
CA TYR A 176 -15.76 -18.59 -0.59
C TYR A 176 -16.59 -18.68 0.71
N HIS A 177 -17.80 -18.12 0.77
CA HIS A 177 -18.59 -18.02 2.02
C HIS A 177 -18.96 -19.36 2.69
N GLU A 178 -19.02 -20.47 1.94
CA GLU A 178 -19.27 -21.79 2.52
C GLU A 178 -18.05 -22.36 3.26
N SER A 179 -16.85 -21.92 2.92
CA SER A 179 -15.58 -22.44 3.46
C SER A 179 -14.87 -21.48 4.41
N TYR A 180 -15.14 -20.17 4.33
CA TYR A 180 -14.46 -19.13 5.09
C TYR A 180 -15.44 -18.13 5.70
N HIS A 181 -15.10 -17.61 6.88
CA HIS A 181 -15.83 -16.52 7.50
C HIS A 181 -15.54 -15.20 6.75
N MET A 182 -16.50 -14.77 5.92
CA MET A 182 -16.36 -13.57 5.10
C MET A 182 -16.69 -12.30 5.90
N GLN A 183 -15.86 -11.28 5.71
CA GLN A 183 -16.06 -9.92 6.21
C GLN A 183 -15.81 -8.92 5.07
N ARG A 184 -16.34 -7.71 5.19
CA ARG A 184 -16.00 -6.59 4.30
C ARG A 184 -15.63 -5.37 5.15
N HIS A 185 -14.50 -4.76 4.83
CA HIS A 185 -14.12 -3.43 5.32
C HIS A 185 -14.02 -2.51 4.10
N CYS A 186 -15.04 -1.66 3.94
CA CYS A 186 -15.10 -0.70 2.84
C CYS A 186 -14.35 0.58 3.22
N PRO A 187 -13.54 1.18 2.32
CA PRO A 187 -13.05 2.54 2.53
C PRO A 187 -14.23 3.55 2.56
N ILE A 188 -13.99 4.72 3.17
CA ILE A 188 -15.00 5.79 3.30
C ILE A 188 -15.10 6.60 2.00
N GLY A 189 -13.94 7.00 1.46
CA GLY A 189 -13.78 7.52 0.10
C GLY A 189 -13.85 6.41 -0.95
N LYS A 190 -13.20 6.61 -2.10
CA LYS A 190 -13.14 5.60 -3.18
C LYS A 190 -12.23 4.42 -2.81
N ASP A 191 -11.06 4.71 -2.26
CA ASP A 191 -10.04 3.72 -1.93
C ASP A 191 -9.32 4.07 -0.60
N PHE A 192 -8.55 3.13 -0.05
CA PHE A 192 -7.86 3.34 1.23
C PHE A 192 -6.71 4.36 1.12
N ASN A 193 -6.23 4.70 -0.08
CA ASN A 193 -5.26 5.77 -0.25
C ASN A 193 -5.91 7.15 -0.16
N GLU A 194 -7.12 7.32 -0.70
CA GLU A 194 -7.92 8.53 -0.54
C GLU A 194 -8.27 8.78 0.94
N ASP A 195 -8.70 7.76 1.68
CA ASP A 195 -8.95 7.85 3.13
C ASP A 195 -7.72 8.34 3.90
N LEU A 196 -6.55 7.75 3.60
CA LEU A 196 -5.27 8.14 4.19
C LEU A 196 -4.88 9.58 3.87
N LEU A 197 -5.06 10.02 2.64
CA LEU A 197 -4.78 11.40 2.22
C LEU A 197 -5.75 12.39 2.88
N SER A 198 -7.04 12.04 2.98
CA SER A 198 -8.07 12.83 3.67
C SER A 198 -7.72 13.07 5.14
N ILE A 199 -7.37 12.00 5.87
CA ILE A 199 -6.94 12.08 7.29
C ILE A 199 -5.71 12.98 7.44
N ARG A 200 -4.68 12.81 6.58
CA ARG A 200 -3.46 13.62 6.64
C ARG A 200 -3.72 15.10 6.35
N ASN A 201 -4.57 15.42 5.38
CA ASN A 201 -4.96 16.79 5.07
C ASN A 201 -5.73 17.44 6.22
N ASN A 202 -6.69 16.72 6.80
CA ASN A 202 -7.45 17.20 7.96
C ASN A 202 -6.56 17.46 9.18
N HIS A 203 -5.57 16.59 9.44
CA HIS A 203 -4.60 16.77 10.52
C HIS A 203 -3.69 17.99 10.30
N GLN A 204 -3.29 18.28 9.06
CA GLN A 204 -2.55 19.51 8.74
C GLN A 204 -3.40 20.76 8.94
N VAL A 205 -4.68 20.71 8.54
CA VAL A 205 -5.63 21.83 8.75
C VAL A 205 -5.92 22.05 10.24
N SER A 206 -6.02 21.00 11.07
CA SER A 206 -6.18 21.17 12.52
C SER A 206 -4.92 21.73 13.17
N GLN A 207 -3.72 21.25 12.81
CA GLN A 207 -2.47 21.80 13.33
C GLN A 207 -2.19 23.24 12.89
N ALA A 208 -2.66 23.65 11.70
CA ALA A 208 -2.58 25.03 11.23
C ALA A 208 -3.66 25.95 11.83
N ARG A 209 -4.59 25.42 12.62
CA ARG A 209 -5.67 26.17 13.29
C ARG A 209 -5.47 26.35 14.80
N GLU A 210 -4.51 25.66 15.40
CA GLU A 210 -4.04 25.91 16.77
C GLU A 210 -3.14 27.17 16.76
N PRO A 211 -3.55 28.32 17.33
CA PRO A 211 -2.73 29.52 17.35
C PRO A 211 -1.61 29.41 18.38
N MET A 212 -0.45 29.96 18.05
CA MET A 212 0.73 30.02 18.94
C MET A 212 0.61 31.19 19.93
N ASP A 213 -0.48 31.22 20.73
CA ASP A 213 -0.79 32.30 21.68
C ASP A 213 -1.03 31.77 23.11
N ALA A 214 0.05 31.44 23.81
CA ALA A 214 0.16 31.55 25.27
C ALA A 214 1.62 31.45 25.73
N TYR A 215 2.05 32.44 26.51
CA TYR A 215 3.30 32.61 27.29
C TYR A 215 4.33 33.61 26.77
N GLY A 216 4.43 34.72 27.51
CA GLY A 216 5.20 35.94 27.22
C GLY A 216 4.24 37.11 27.05
N VAL A 217 4.39 38.24 27.75
CA VAL A 217 5.37 38.74 28.74
C VAL A 217 4.61 39.71 29.69
N GLU A 218 5.15 40.38 30.71
CA GLU A 218 6.51 40.57 31.26
C GLU A 218 6.61 40.12 32.76
N GLN A 219 7.81 40.26 33.35
CA GLN A 219 8.04 40.43 34.79
C GLN A 219 9.00 41.61 34.95
N ASP A 220 8.51 42.78 35.39
CA ASP A 220 9.37 43.93 35.66
C ASP A 220 10.14 43.75 36.98
N VAL A 221 11.47 43.73 36.89
CA VAL A 221 12.38 43.87 38.02
C VAL A 221 13.46 44.86 37.62
N GLU A 222 13.24 46.14 37.91
CA GLU A 222 14.30 47.15 37.90
C GLU A 222 14.82 47.34 39.33
N GLU A 223 16.02 46.82 39.58
CA GLU A 223 16.81 47.04 40.78
C GLU A 223 17.98 47.95 40.40
N GLU A 224 17.83 49.27 40.54
CA GLU A 224 18.94 50.22 40.47
C GLU A 224 19.25 50.79 41.86
N THR A 225 20.39 50.34 42.40
CA THR A 225 21.08 50.97 43.52
C THR A 225 22.15 51.93 42.99
N GLU A 226 22.16 53.21 43.40
CA GLU A 226 23.37 53.86 43.93
C GLU A 226 23.10 55.26 44.55
N LEU A 227 23.80 55.50 45.68
CA LEU A 227 24.13 56.79 46.34
C LEU A 227 23.01 57.63 46.98
#